data_AF-A0A3D5MXT7-F1
#
_entry.id   AF-A0A3D5MXT7-F1
#
_cell.length_a   1.000
_cell.length_b   1.000
_cell.length_c   1.000
_cell.angle_alpha   90.00
_cell.angle_beta   90.00
_cell.angle_gamma   90.00
#
_symmetry.space_group_name_H-M   'P 1'
#
loop_
_entity.id
_entity.type
_entity.pdbx_description
1 polymer ?
#
loop_
_entity_poly.entity_id
_entity_poly.type
_entity_poly.pdbx_seq_one_letter_code
_entity_poly.pdbx_strand_id
1 'polypeptide(L)'
;MIEVNSVSYTQDKEALGIQDNFIHESTKWSILSSKALERGEKVKFNNISCIVTGINIEVYKEEIRTIYMLEIKRGVKTAYKTNSKIAGMGLPAIVKDVQGNRMHVHFKIDKEDESCSNEKFFTYAIESSAWYCMPEAGSEVCFENEAVAIKSQ
;
A
#
# COMPACT_ATOMS: atom_id res chain seq x y z
N MET A 1 3.38 23.25 27.95
CA MET A 1 4.51 22.34 28.20
C MET A 1 4.07 20.97 27.68
N ILE A 2 4.88 20.23 26.91
CA ILE A 2 4.52 18.87 26.44
C ILE A 2 4.97 17.92 27.54
N GLU A 3 4.04 17.26 28.22
CA GLU A 3 4.37 16.24 29.22
C GLU A 3 4.45 14.87 28.54
N VAL A 4 5.57 14.19 28.75
CA VAL A 4 5.82 12.86 28.19
C VAL A 4 5.52 11.85 29.28
N ASN A 5 4.33 11.26 29.25
CA ASN A 5 3.90 10.31 30.28
C ASN A 5 4.29 8.86 29.97
N SER A 6 4.74 8.53 28.75
CA SER A 6 5.39 7.25 28.47
C SER A 6 6.06 7.24 27.09
N VAL A 7 7.25 6.66 27.01
CA VAL A 7 7.85 6.22 25.74
C VAL A 7 7.62 4.72 25.66
N SER A 8 6.63 4.30 24.87
CA SER A 8 6.40 2.88 24.63
C SER A 8 7.17 2.43 23.40
N TYR A 9 8.14 1.55 23.58
CA TYR A 9 8.80 0.86 22.47
C TYR A 9 7.94 -0.34 22.06
N THR A 10 7.20 -0.22 20.95
CA THR A 10 6.58 -1.39 20.33
C THR A 10 7.65 -2.11 19.53
N GLN A 11 8.32 -3.07 20.16
CA GLN A 11 9.12 -4.06 19.44
C GLN A 11 8.14 -5.07 18.81
N ASP A 12 7.74 -4.84 17.56
CA ASP A 12 7.23 -5.92 16.71
C ASP A 12 8.41 -6.88 16.44
N LYS A 13 8.68 -7.76 17.41
CA LYS A 13 9.63 -8.85 17.29
C LYS A 13 9.00 -9.95 16.42
N GLU A 14 9.86 -10.54 15.59
CA GLU A 14 9.65 -11.74 14.77
C GLU A 14 8.88 -11.56 13.46
N ALA A 15 9.58 -11.06 12.42
CA ALA A 15 9.28 -11.45 11.03
C ALA A 15 10.39 -11.14 10.00
N LEU A 16 11.38 -10.26 10.26
CA LEU A 16 12.02 -9.58 9.13
C LEU A 16 13.55 -9.46 9.08
N GLY A 17 14.32 -10.07 9.99
CA GLY A 17 15.79 -10.18 9.82
C GLY A 17 16.50 -8.87 9.42
N ILE A 18 16.17 -7.74 10.06
CA ILE A 18 16.67 -6.41 9.65
C ILE A 18 17.75 -5.89 10.59
N GLN A 19 18.81 -5.32 10.01
CA GLN A 19 19.97 -4.69 10.66
C GLN A 19 19.60 -3.51 11.57
N ASP A 20 20.46 -3.24 12.57
CA ASP A 20 20.29 -2.31 13.71
C ASP A 20 19.79 -0.88 13.40
N ASN A 21 19.94 -0.39 12.16
CA ASN A 21 19.43 0.93 11.76
C ASN A 21 17.89 1.04 11.72
N PHE A 22 17.17 -0.08 11.71
CA PHE A 22 15.70 -0.10 11.64
C PHE A 22 15.01 0.22 12.98
N ILE A 23 15.72 0.06 14.09
CA ILE A 23 15.18 0.21 15.44
C ILE A 23 14.69 1.65 15.67
N HIS A 24 15.35 2.64 15.06
CA HIS A 24 14.93 4.03 15.16
C HIS A 24 13.71 4.37 14.30
N GLU A 25 13.58 3.80 13.11
CA GLU A 25 12.50 4.17 12.19
C GLU A 25 11.13 3.69 12.67
N SER A 26 11.05 2.57 13.40
CA SER A 26 9.78 2.07 13.97
C SER A 26 9.38 2.72 15.31
N THR A 27 10.11 3.73 15.76
CA THR A 27 9.85 4.35 17.07
C THR A 27 8.52 5.10 17.06
N LYS A 28 7.67 4.77 18.04
CA LYS A 28 6.40 5.46 18.32
C LYS A 28 6.48 6.12 19.68
N TRP A 29 5.94 7.33 19.79
CA TRP A 29 5.83 8.05 21.06
C TRP A 29 4.38 8.36 21.37
N SER A 30 4.02 8.27 22.65
CA SER A 30 2.72 8.71 23.15
C SER A 30 2.94 9.92 24.04
N ILE A 31 2.53 11.10 23.57
CA ILE A 31 2.73 12.35 24.30
C ILE A 31 1.40 12.90 24.78
N LEU A 32 1.42 13.55 25.95
CA LEU A 32 0.29 14.28 26.46
C LEU A 32 0.45 15.76 26.09
N SER A 33 -0.58 16.33 25.46
CA SER A 33 -0.56 17.75 25.14
C SER A 33 -1.94 18.38 25.25
N SER A 34 -1.98 19.58 25.82
CA SER A 34 -3.15 20.46 25.80
C SER A 34 -3.29 21.25 24.50
N LYS A 35 -2.27 21.19 23.62
CA LYS A 35 -2.36 21.77 22.28
C LYS A 35 -3.30 20.93 21.43
N ALA A 36 -4.12 21.58 20.61
CA ALA A 36 -4.89 20.93 19.56
C ALA A 36 -3.93 20.62 18.40
N LEU A 37 -3.60 19.34 18.20
CA LEU A 37 -2.82 18.86 17.05
C LEU A 37 -3.71 18.04 16.13
N GLU A 38 -3.50 18.17 14.82
CA GLU A 38 -4.28 17.42 13.84
C GLU A 38 -3.57 16.13 13.41
N ARG A 39 -4.36 15.13 13.00
CA ARG A 39 -3.81 13.89 12.45
C ARG A 39 -3.09 14.18 11.13
N GLY A 40 -1.85 13.73 11.00
CA GLY A 40 -0.98 14.02 9.85
C GLY A 40 -0.16 15.30 9.98
N GLU A 41 -0.35 16.08 11.04
CA GLU A 41 0.45 17.27 11.30
C GLU A 41 1.91 16.92 11.60
N LYS A 42 2.85 17.75 11.12
CA LYS A 42 4.28 17.62 11.40
C LYS A 42 4.63 18.38 12.66
N VAL A 43 5.22 17.70 13.63
CA VAL A 43 5.63 18.29 14.91
C VAL A 43 7.11 18.02 15.18
N LYS A 44 7.78 18.94 15.91
CA LYS A 44 9.13 18.70 16.41
C LYS A 44 9.05 18.24 17.86
N PHE A 45 9.51 17.02 18.12
CA PHE A 45 9.59 16.45 19.45
C PHE A 45 11.06 16.13 19.77
N ASN A 46 11.62 16.73 20.82
CA ASN A 46 13.04 16.58 21.19
C ASN A 46 14.02 16.77 20.01
N ASN A 47 13.80 17.80 19.19
CA ASN A 47 14.57 18.10 17.97
C ASN A 47 14.47 17.05 16.84
N ILE A 48 13.55 16.09 16.95
CA ILE A 48 13.23 15.09 15.93
C ILE A 48 11.93 15.50 15.23
N SER A 49 11.90 15.40 13.90
CA SER A 49 10.71 15.69 13.09
C SER A 49 9.80 14.46 13.02
N CYS A 50 8.61 14.58 13.60
CA CYS A 50 7.63 13.51 13.70
C CYS A 50 6.29 13.92 13.06
N ILE A 51 5.42 12.94 12.86
CA ILE A 51 4.05 13.12 12.36
C ILE A 51 3.08 12.55 13.39
N VAL A 52 1.96 13.24 13.60
CA VAL A 52 0.85 12.75 14.42
C VAL A 52 0.12 11.62 13.67
N THR A 53 0.29 10.38 14.10
CA THR A 53 -0.36 9.21 13.47
C THR A 53 -1.67 8.83 14.12
N GLY A 54 -1.92 9.26 15.35
CA GLY A 54 -3.22 9.11 15.98
C GLY A 54 -3.41 9.98 17.21
N ILE A 55 -4.67 10.05 17.62
CA ILE A 55 -5.15 10.89 18.71
C ILE A 55 -6.05 10.00 19.55
N ASN A 56 -5.77 9.89 20.84
CA ASN A 56 -6.59 9.18 21.81
C ASN A 56 -7.03 10.17 22.88
N ILE A 57 -8.32 10.21 23.17
CA ILE A 57 -8.88 11.09 24.20
C ILE A 57 -9.39 10.20 25.32
N GLU A 58 -8.86 10.37 26.51
CA GLU A 58 -9.24 9.59 27.68
C GLU A 58 -9.66 10.50 28.83
N VAL A 59 -10.60 10.00 29.64
CA VAL A 59 -10.95 10.62 30.91
C VAL A 59 -10.08 9.97 31.97
N TYR A 60 -9.17 10.74 32.56
CA TYR A 60 -8.31 10.27 33.65
C TYR A 60 -8.68 11.02 34.93
N LYS A 61 -9.29 10.28 35.87
CA LYS A 61 -9.90 10.85 37.08
C LYS A 61 -11.01 11.86 36.71
N GLU A 62 -10.83 13.14 37.04
CA GLU A 62 -11.76 14.23 36.78
C GLU A 62 -11.31 15.13 35.60
N GLU A 63 -10.28 14.72 34.86
CA GLU A 63 -9.71 15.51 33.76
C GLU A 63 -9.79 14.77 32.42
N ILE A 64 -10.14 15.50 31.37
CA ILE A 64 -10.07 15.00 29.98
C ILE A 64 -8.67 15.27 29.45
N ARG A 65 -7.98 14.23 28.98
CA ARG A 65 -6.63 14.34 28.46
C ARG A 65 -6.56 13.82 27.04
N THR A 66 -5.78 14.52 26.21
CA THR A 66 -5.53 14.11 24.83
C THR A 66 -4.10 13.59 24.71
N ILE A 67 -4.00 12.34 24.27
CA ILE A 67 -2.75 11.63 24.02
C ILE A 67 -2.54 11.56 22.51
N TYR A 68 -1.39 12.03 22.06
CA TYR A 68 -1.01 12.00 20.66
C TYR A 68 0.03 10.91 20.42
N MET A 69 -0.21 10.10 19.40
CA MET A 69 0.76 9.12 18.90
C MET A 69 1.59 9.79 17.81
N LEU A 70 2.91 9.83 18.02
CA LEU A 70 3.88 10.41 17.09
C LEU A 70 4.75 9.30 16.51
N GLU A 71 5.02 9.39 15.20
CA GLU A 71 5.93 8.49 14.50
C GLU A 71 6.85 9.29 13.58
N ILE A 72 8.05 8.75 13.32
CA ILE A 72 8.95 9.33 12.33
C ILE A 72 8.34 9.12 10.94
N LYS A 73 8.36 10.14 10.08
CA LYS A 73 7.76 10.06 8.72
C LYS A 73 8.20 8.82 7.92
N ARG A 74 9.46 8.40 8.04
CA ARG A 74 10.01 7.20 7.35
C ARG A 74 9.50 5.88 7.94
N GLY A 75 9.10 5.91 9.22
CA GLY A 75 8.55 4.79 9.97
C GLY A 75 7.08 4.51 9.73
N VAL A 76 6.33 5.53 9.30
CA VAL A 76 4.88 5.42 9.10
C VAL A 76 4.60 4.41 7.99
N LYS A 77 4.10 3.24 8.37
CA LYS A 77 3.69 2.17 7.47
C LYS A 77 2.25 1.82 7.75
N THR A 78 1.50 1.49 6.70
CA THR A 78 0.14 0.95 6.81
C THR A 78 0.17 -0.49 6.33
N ALA A 79 -0.60 -1.36 6.98
CA ALA A 79 -0.78 -2.72 6.52
C ALA A 79 -1.31 -2.71 5.08
N TYR A 80 -0.70 -3.52 4.21
CA TYR A 80 -1.18 -3.69 2.84
C TYR A 80 -2.61 -4.23 2.87
N LYS A 81 -3.53 -3.52 2.20
CA LYS A 81 -4.93 -3.94 2.07
C LYS A 81 -5.21 -4.26 0.62
N THR A 82 -5.35 -5.54 0.32
CA THR A 82 -5.83 -6.01 -0.99
C THR A 82 -7.34 -5.83 -1.08
N ASN A 83 -7.84 -5.45 -2.25
CA ASN A 83 -9.28 -5.51 -2.52
C ASN A 83 -9.71 -6.97 -2.70
N SER A 84 -10.36 -7.55 -1.70
CA SER A 84 -10.85 -8.93 -1.73
C SER A 84 -11.89 -9.19 -2.83
N LYS A 85 -12.51 -8.14 -3.37
CA LYS A 85 -13.45 -8.27 -4.51
C LYS A 85 -12.77 -8.37 -5.86
N ILE A 86 -11.45 -8.13 -5.95
CA ILE A 86 -10.69 -8.20 -7.20
C ILE A 86 -9.65 -9.32 -7.12
N ALA A 87 -9.14 -9.60 -5.91
CA ALA A 87 -8.20 -10.70 -5.68
C ALA A 87 -8.81 -12.05 -6.11
N GLY A 88 -8.12 -12.74 -7.03
CA GLY A 88 -8.54 -14.04 -7.55
C GLY A 88 -9.62 -13.98 -8.65
N MET A 89 -10.05 -12.79 -9.08
CA MET A 89 -10.92 -12.64 -10.24
C MET A 89 -10.11 -12.44 -11.52
N GLY A 90 -10.51 -13.15 -12.57
CA GLY A 90 -10.06 -12.86 -13.93
C GLY A 90 -10.70 -11.60 -14.48
N LEU A 91 -9.87 -10.61 -14.81
CA LEU A 91 -10.34 -9.36 -15.39
C LEU A 91 -10.40 -9.51 -16.91
N PRO A 92 -11.59 -9.39 -17.54
CA PRO A 92 -11.69 -9.47 -18.99
C PRO A 92 -11.08 -8.23 -19.63
N ALA A 93 -10.22 -8.46 -20.63
CA ALA A 93 -9.52 -7.42 -21.34
C ALA A 93 -9.47 -7.70 -22.85
N ILE A 94 -9.17 -6.67 -23.64
CA ILE A 94 -9.03 -6.71 -25.10
C ILE A 94 -7.60 -6.34 -25.45
N VAL A 95 -6.94 -7.15 -26.27
CA VAL A 95 -5.56 -6.88 -26.71
C VAL A 95 -5.52 -5.65 -27.61
N LYS A 96 -4.61 -4.73 -27.34
CA LYS A 96 -4.40 -3.49 -28.10
C LYS A 96 -3.14 -3.57 -28.94
N ASP A 97 -2.04 -3.99 -28.33
CA ASP A 97 -0.74 -4.14 -28.97
C ASP A 97 0.00 -5.35 -28.38
N VAL A 98 0.91 -5.93 -29.17
CA VAL A 98 1.71 -7.10 -28.78
C VAL A 98 3.18 -6.83 -29.09
N GLN A 99 4.01 -6.97 -28.06
CA GLN A 99 5.46 -6.78 -28.15
C GLN A 99 6.18 -8.00 -27.57
N GLY A 100 6.62 -8.89 -28.47
CA GLY A 100 7.31 -10.13 -28.09
C GLY A 100 6.40 -11.07 -27.30
N ASN A 101 6.72 -11.29 -26.02
CA ASN A 101 5.93 -12.12 -25.10
C ASN A 101 5.02 -11.30 -24.17
N ARG A 102 4.90 -9.99 -24.40
CA ARG A 102 4.06 -9.09 -23.62
C ARG A 102 2.99 -8.47 -24.48
N MET A 103 1.89 -8.09 -23.85
CA MET A 103 0.75 -7.47 -24.50
C MET A 103 0.27 -6.26 -23.72
N HIS A 104 -0.12 -5.24 -24.47
CA HIS A 104 -0.90 -4.13 -23.96
C HIS A 104 -2.38 -4.49 -24.09
N VAL A 105 -3.13 -4.36 -23.01
CA VAL A 105 -4.54 -4.75 -22.97
C VAL A 105 -5.38 -3.62 -22.39
N HIS A 106 -6.58 -3.47 -22.93
CA HIS A 106 -7.61 -2.59 -22.43
C HIS A 106 -8.61 -3.38 -21.59
N PHE A 107 -8.76 -3.05 -20.31
CA PHE A 107 -9.69 -3.76 -19.43
C PHE A 107 -11.12 -3.30 -19.66
N LYS A 108 -12.08 -4.23 -19.77
CA LYS A 108 -13.50 -3.88 -19.98
C LYS A 108 -14.14 -3.10 -18.82
N ILE A 109 -13.48 -3.04 -17.66
CA ILE A 109 -13.90 -2.22 -16.52
C ILE A 109 -13.67 -0.73 -16.75
N ASP A 110 -12.71 -0.39 -17.62
CA ASP A 110 -12.37 0.98 -17.94
C ASP A 110 -13.35 1.51 -18.98
N LYS A 111 -13.97 2.66 -18.71
CA LYS A 111 -14.98 3.27 -19.60
C LYS A 111 -14.36 3.92 -20.83
N GLU A 112 -13.16 4.47 -20.67
CA GLU A 112 -12.43 5.17 -21.71
C GLU A 112 -11.02 4.60 -21.77
N ASP A 113 -10.52 4.49 -22.99
CA ASP A 113 -9.16 4.04 -23.26
C ASP A 113 -8.24 5.26 -23.13
N GLU A 114 -7.99 5.68 -21.89
CA GLU A 114 -7.10 6.81 -21.64
C GLU A 114 -5.68 6.42 -22.03
N SER A 115 -5.13 7.12 -23.01
CA SER A 115 -3.73 6.98 -23.44
C SER A 115 -2.82 7.54 -22.35
N CYS A 116 -2.63 6.76 -21.28
CA CYS A 116 -1.73 7.10 -20.21
C CYS A 116 -0.28 7.03 -20.73
N SER A 117 0.56 7.99 -20.34
CA SER A 117 2.00 7.98 -20.67
C SER A 117 2.76 6.75 -20.15
N ASN A 118 2.10 5.90 -19.36
CA ASN A 118 2.62 4.69 -18.78
C ASN A 118 1.79 3.49 -19.27
N GLU A 119 1.77 3.27 -20.58
CA GLU A 119 1.19 2.08 -21.20
C GLU A 119 1.88 0.83 -20.63
N LYS A 120 1.13 0.06 -19.84
CA LYS A 120 1.64 -1.15 -19.21
C LYS A 120 1.51 -2.33 -20.15
N PHE A 121 2.60 -3.09 -20.25
CA PHE A 121 2.66 -4.37 -20.93
C PHE A 121 2.67 -5.50 -19.91
N PHE A 122 1.78 -6.48 -20.10
CA PHE A 122 1.65 -7.65 -19.24
C PHE A 122 2.19 -8.88 -19.94
N THR A 123 2.82 -9.77 -19.17
CA THR A 123 3.41 -11.00 -19.71
C THR A 123 2.30 -12.01 -20.05
N TYR A 124 2.41 -12.65 -21.21
CA TYR A 124 1.53 -13.74 -21.58
C TYR A 124 1.83 -15.00 -20.76
N ALA A 125 0.82 -15.56 -20.12
CA ALA A 125 0.90 -16.83 -19.40
C ALA A 125 0.92 -17.99 -20.39
N ILE A 126 1.99 -18.80 -20.34
CA ILE A 126 2.09 -20.03 -21.13
C ILE A 126 1.68 -21.19 -20.22
N GLU A 127 0.49 -21.75 -20.43
CA GLU A 127 -0.02 -22.87 -19.62
C GLU A 127 0.68 -24.20 -19.93
N SER A 128 1.09 -24.42 -21.19
CA SER A 128 1.88 -25.59 -21.57
C SER A 128 2.82 -25.28 -22.74
N SER A 129 4.00 -25.92 -22.75
CA SER A 129 4.99 -25.78 -23.82
C SER A 129 4.61 -26.48 -25.13
N ALA A 130 3.49 -27.21 -25.16
CA ALA A 130 3.07 -27.99 -26.31
C ALA A 130 2.46 -27.13 -27.43
N TRP A 131 1.83 -26.00 -27.09
CA TRP A 131 1.25 -25.08 -28.06
C TRP A 131 1.39 -23.63 -27.59
N TYR A 132 2.15 -22.84 -28.34
CA TYR A 132 2.24 -21.39 -28.15
C TYR A 132 1.30 -20.69 -29.15
N CYS A 133 0.29 -20.01 -28.63
CA CYS A 133 -0.58 -19.16 -29.41
C CYS A 133 -0.62 -17.78 -28.74
N MET A 134 -0.01 -16.78 -29.37
CA MET A 134 -0.09 -15.39 -28.92
C MET A 134 -1.38 -14.76 -29.49
N PRO A 135 -2.25 -14.18 -28.65
CA PRO A 135 -3.45 -13.49 -29.10
C PRO A 135 -3.12 -12.29 -29.99
N GLU A 136 -3.93 -12.06 -31.02
CA GLU A 136 -3.82 -10.88 -31.88
C GLU A 136 -4.53 -9.67 -31.28
N ALA A 137 -4.16 -8.46 -31.71
CA ALA A 137 -4.86 -7.24 -31.35
C ALA A 137 -6.37 -7.35 -31.69
N GLY A 138 -7.22 -6.96 -30.75
CA GLY A 138 -8.67 -7.12 -30.80
C GLY A 138 -9.21 -8.41 -30.16
N SER A 139 -8.34 -9.37 -29.80
CA SER A 139 -8.76 -10.61 -29.13
C SER A 139 -9.18 -10.36 -27.68
N GLU A 140 -10.18 -11.13 -27.21
CA GLU A 140 -10.54 -11.16 -25.79
C GLU A 140 -9.63 -12.08 -25.00
N VAL A 141 -9.14 -11.58 -23.88
CA VAL A 141 -8.19 -12.26 -22.99
C VAL A 141 -8.60 -12.07 -21.52
N CYS A 142 -8.07 -12.90 -20.64
CA CYS A 142 -8.28 -12.80 -19.20
C CYS A 142 -6.96 -12.41 -18.50
N PHE A 143 -7.00 -11.39 -17.66
CA PHE A 143 -5.87 -11.02 -16.81
C PHE A 143 -6.03 -11.61 -15.41
N GLU A 144 -5.06 -12.43 -15.01
CA GLU A 144 -5.04 -13.16 -13.75
C GLU A 144 -3.60 -13.25 -13.23
N ASN A 145 -3.39 -13.08 -11.92
CA ASN A 145 -2.09 -13.28 -11.26
C ASN A 145 -0.91 -12.56 -11.96
N GLU A 146 -1.11 -11.29 -12.34
CA GLU A 146 -0.10 -10.46 -13.03
C GLU A 146 0.29 -10.93 -14.45
N ALA A 147 -0.48 -11.86 -15.03
CA ALA A 147 -0.28 -12.35 -16.38
C ALA A 147 -1.59 -12.32 -17.18
N VAL A 148 -1.47 -12.41 -18.51
CA VAL A 148 -2.62 -12.49 -19.41
C VAL A 148 -2.68 -13.87 -20.05
N ALA A 149 -3.86 -14.48 -20.08
CA ALA A 149 -4.11 -15.78 -20.69
C ALA A 149 -5.29 -15.72 -21.66
N ILE A 150 -5.35 -16.68 -22.60
CA ILE A 150 -6.54 -16.89 -23.43
C ILE A 150 -7.65 -17.43 -22.54
N LYS A 151 -8.88 -16.96 -22.75
CA LYS A 151 -10.04 -17.48 -22.04
C LYS A 151 -10.33 -18.91 -22.51
N SER A 152 -10.19 -19.89 -21.62
CA SER A 152 -10.64 -21.26 -21.90
C SER A 152 -12.17 -21.27 -22.10
N GLN A 153 -12.64 -21.90 -23.18
CA GLN A 153 -14.06 -22.00 -23.53
C GLN A 153 -14.79 -23.02 -22.67
#